data_AF-A0A3L7TBQ9-F1
#
_entry.id   AF-A0A3L7TBQ9-F1
#
_cell.length_a   1.000
_cell.length_b   1.000
_cell.length_c   1.000
_cell.angle_alpha   90.00
_cell.angle_beta   90.00
_cell.angle_gamma   90.00
#
_symmetry.space_group_name_H-M   'P 1'
#
loop_
_entity.id
_entity.type
_entity.pdbx_description
1 polymer ?
#
loop_
_entity_poly.entity_id
_entity_poly.type
_entity_poly.pdbx_seq_one_letter_code
_entity_poly.pdbx_strand_id
1 'polypeptide(L)'
;MLQTSHSCSEHGASEYSVLLLTQTFLSPSYSISMSTLRPLHASLLAALVAVNCSEFASADSITKTPSKDNTLIQQSPGEWSCGMATYFFAGRVGVNGGSTLRRGAVRFDISAIPPGATVTSVSLRMYSSAVGLVTAQPVELRRGLLDFGEGPSVAFGGGGANAEPPDSTWNYKFYPTTLWPTPGGSFSSTISATKNVANVGYYTWSTTAALVADVQAWVNAPSTNFGWIVICDEGGELQTVKRFDSRESSVAATRPTLTIVYTPPPPANPADLNHDGAVNGTDLSMLINAWGTTGVGNIDGIGTVDAADLSILLNAWNQA
;
A
#
# COMPACT_ATOMS: atom_id res chain seq x y z
N MET A 1 -40.94 -38.53 57.17
CA MET A 1 -39.78 -39.44 57.25
C MET A 1 -38.64 -38.60 57.80
N LEU A 2 -38.22 -38.75 59.06
CA LEU A 2 -37.51 -39.90 59.64
C LEU A 2 -36.25 -40.25 58.82
N GLN A 3 -35.05 -40.35 59.40
CA GLN A 3 -34.64 -40.08 60.79
C GLN A 3 -33.09 -40.06 60.89
N THR A 4 -32.53 -39.18 61.75
CA THR A 4 -31.35 -39.35 62.66
C THR A 4 -30.03 -40.02 62.16
N SER A 5 -28.85 -39.87 62.78
CA SER A 5 -28.45 -39.51 64.16
C SER A 5 -27.02 -38.96 64.14
N HIS A 6 -26.70 -37.84 64.83
CA HIS A 6 -26.10 -37.75 66.19
C HIS A 6 -24.66 -38.33 66.33
N SER A 7 -23.65 -37.54 66.74
CA SER A 7 -23.29 -37.10 68.13
C SER A 7 -22.52 -38.22 68.88
N CYS A 8 -21.56 -38.06 69.82
CA CYS A 8 -20.86 -36.97 70.53
C CYS A 8 -19.48 -37.53 71.04
N SER A 9 -18.59 -36.93 71.84
CA SER A 9 -18.46 -35.60 72.51
C SER A 9 -16.97 -35.27 72.75
N GLU A 10 -16.70 -34.12 73.39
CA GLU A 10 -15.43 -33.70 74.02
C GLU A 10 -15.06 -34.53 75.27
N HIS A 11 -13.76 -34.50 75.67
CA HIS A 11 -13.21 -34.17 77.01
C HIS A 11 -11.68 -34.45 76.99
N GLY A 12 -10.80 -33.48 77.30
CA GLY A 12 -10.24 -33.21 78.64
C GLY A 12 -8.75 -33.66 78.65
N ALA A 13 -7.72 -32.83 78.84
CA ALA A 13 -7.35 -31.90 79.93
C ALA A 13 -6.16 -32.44 80.75
N SER A 14 -5.27 -31.51 81.15
CA SER A 14 -4.22 -31.61 82.17
C SER A 14 -2.87 -32.31 81.88
N GLU A 15 -1.85 -31.46 82.02
CA GLU A 15 -0.45 -31.66 82.39
C GLU A 15 -0.16 -32.79 83.40
N TYR A 16 1.05 -33.38 83.33
CA TYR A 16 1.89 -33.69 84.50
C TYR A 16 3.38 -33.71 84.11
N SER A 17 4.27 -33.31 85.04
CA SER A 17 5.71 -33.13 84.83
C SER A 17 6.53 -33.69 86.01
N VAL A 18 7.41 -34.67 85.77
CA VAL A 18 8.39 -35.26 86.72
C VAL A 18 9.59 -35.79 85.90
N LEU A 19 10.76 -35.14 85.85
CA LEU A 19 11.89 -35.12 86.79
C LEU A 19 12.83 -36.38 86.81
N LEU A 20 14.12 -36.09 86.61
CA LEU A 20 15.35 -36.69 87.19
C LEU A 20 16.18 -37.79 86.48
N LEU A 21 17.51 -37.58 86.62
CA LEU A 21 18.66 -38.51 86.59
C LEU A 21 19.39 -38.84 85.27
N THR A 22 20.21 -37.87 84.85
CA THR A 22 21.65 -38.00 84.51
C THR A 22 22.29 -39.40 84.39
N GLN A 23 22.96 -39.66 83.26
CA GLN A 23 24.22 -40.41 83.21
C GLN A 23 25.20 -39.79 82.20
N THR A 24 26.49 -39.88 82.51
CA THR A 24 27.64 -39.28 81.80
C THR A 24 28.18 -40.20 80.69
N PHE A 25 28.85 -39.64 79.66
CA PHE A 25 30.30 -39.83 79.41
C PHE A 25 30.78 -39.34 78.01
N LEU A 26 31.96 -38.71 78.03
CA LEU A 26 33.00 -38.61 76.98
C LEU A 26 32.77 -37.77 75.69
N SER A 27 33.63 -36.75 75.55
CA SER A 27 34.06 -36.11 74.31
C SER A 27 35.36 -36.77 73.79
N PRO A 28 35.90 -36.42 72.58
CA PRO A 28 36.59 -35.13 72.41
C PRO A 28 36.30 -34.41 71.08
N SER A 29 36.42 -33.09 71.12
CA SER A 29 36.50 -32.19 69.95
C SER A 29 37.92 -32.17 69.38
N TYR A 30 38.08 -31.88 68.08
CA TYR A 30 39.31 -31.25 67.57
C TYR A 30 39.00 -30.25 66.45
N SER A 31 39.72 -29.12 66.47
CA SER A 31 39.44 -27.92 65.66
C SER A 31 40.72 -27.41 65.01
N ILE A 32 40.71 -27.13 63.70
CA ILE A 32 41.73 -26.36 62.97
C ILE A 32 40.98 -25.60 61.84
N SER A 33 40.60 -24.34 62.02
CA SER A 33 41.36 -23.09 61.80
C SER A 33 41.47 -22.65 60.33
N MET A 34 41.08 -21.39 60.05
CA MET A 34 41.05 -20.77 58.73
C MET A 34 42.43 -20.27 58.25
N SER A 35 42.68 -20.29 56.94
CA SER A 35 43.50 -19.26 56.27
C SER A 35 43.18 -19.07 54.78
N THR A 36 42.61 -17.91 54.46
CA THR A 36 42.85 -17.09 53.24
C THR A 36 42.88 -17.74 51.84
N LEU A 37 41.90 -17.39 50.98
CA LEU A 37 42.10 -16.48 49.82
C LEU A 37 40.80 -16.18 49.03
N ARG A 38 40.79 -14.97 48.46
CA ARG A 38 39.77 -14.12 47.79
C ARG A 38 38.91 -14.73 46.63
N PRO A 39 37.85 -14.03 46.17
CA PRO A 39 36.75 -14.63 45.41
C PRO A 39 36.99 -14.70 43.90
N LEU A 40 36.25 -15.59 43.24
CA LEU A 40 36.00 -15.55 41.80
C LEU A 40 34.49 -15.51 41.55
N HIS A 41 34.07 -14.46 40.83
CA HIS A 41 32.68 -14.23 40.47
C HIS A 41 32.17 -15.35 39.55
N ALA A 42 31.13 -16.07 39.97
CA ALA A 42 30.33 -16.87 39.06
C ALA A 42 29.42 -15.91 38.26
N SER A 43 29.95 -15.41 37.14
CA SER A 43 29.26 -14.41 36.31
C SER A 43 27.89 -14.91 35.86
N LEU A 44 26.88 -14.08 36.08
CA LEU A 44 25.51 -14.28 35.63
C LEU A 44 25.47 -14.23 34.09
N LEU A 45 25.44 -15.38 33.43
CA LEU A 45 25.33 -15.45 31.97
C LEU A 45 23.86 -15.26 31.55
N ALA A 46 23.38 -14.02 31.65
CA ALA A 46 22.13 -13.62 31.03
C ALA A 46 22.33 -13.59 29.51
N ALA A 47 22.04 -14.73 28.85
CA ALA A 47 22.01 -14.81 27.40
C ALA A 47 20.83 -13.99 26.88
N LEU A 48 21.08 -12.71 26.59
CA LEU A 48 20.15 -11.86 25.85
C LEU A 48 20.07 -12.41 24.42
N VAL A 49 19.08 -13.28 24.19
CA VAL A 49 18.72 -13.71 22.85
C VAL A 49 18.13 -12.49 22.14
N ALA A 50 18.96 -11.79 21.39
CA ALA A 50 18.51 -10.83 20.40
C ALA A 50 17.68 -11.61 19.37
N VAL A 51 16.36 -11.59 19.56
CA VAL A 51 15.42 -12.06 18.55
C VAL A 51 15.51 -11.04 17.42
N ASN A 52 16.33 -11.33 16.42
CA ASN A 52 16.28 -10.67 15.12
C ASN A 52 14.93 -11.02 14.49
N CYS A 53 13.90 -10.28 14.91
CA CYS A 53 12.60 -10.27 14.28
C CYS A 53 12.78 -9.54 12.95
N SER A 54 13.22 -10.27 11.92
CA SER A 54 13.10 -9.80 10.55
C SER A 54 11.61 -9.57 10.30
N GLU A 55 11.19 -8.31 10.36
CA GLU A 55 9.81 -7.94 10.09
C GLU A 55 9.50 -8.26 8.63
N PHE A 56 8.78 -9.36 8.42
CA PHE A 56 8.24 -9.68 7.12
C PHE A 56 7.24 -8.59 6.75
N ALA A 57 7.65 -7.70 5.84
CA ALA A 57 6.76 -6.68 5.30
C ALA A 57 5.52 -7.35 4.68
N SER A 58 4.38 -7.23 5.37
CA SER A 58 3.13 -7.80 4.91
C SER A 58 2.69 -7.10 3.63
N ALA A 59 2.10 -7.86 2.70
CA ALA A 59 1.35 -7.25 1.61
C ALA A 59 0.16 -6.46 2.17
N ASP A 60 -0.01 -5.25 1.66
CA ASP A 60 -1.10 -4.31 1.92
C ASP A 60 -1.80 -3.95 0.60
N SER A 61 -3.00 -3.38 0.66
CA SER A 61 -3.77 -3.07 -0.55
C SER A 61 -4.65 -1.85 -0.43
N ILE A 62 -4.75 -1.10 -1.54
CA ILE A 62 -5.71 0.00 -1.70
C ILE A 62 -6.66 -0.28 -2.86
N THR A 63 -7.90 0.22 -2.74
CA THR A 63 -8.85 0.30 -3.86
C THR A 63 -9.24 1.76 -4.07
N LYS A 64 -9.22 2.21 -5.32
CA LYS A 64 -9.47 3.60 -5.73
C LYS A 64 -10.49 3.66 -6.87
N THR A 65 -11.41 4.61 -6.80
CA THR A 65 -12.18 5.07 -7.97
C THR A 65 -11.34 6.08 -8.77
N PRO A 66 -11.69 6.38 -10.04
CA PRO A 66 -10.99 7.40 -10.80
C PRO A 66 -10.97 8.74 -10.06
N SER A 67 -9.81 9.39 -10.08
CA SER A 67 -9.67 10.81 -9.70
C SER A 67 -9.88 11.74 -10.88
N LYS A 68 -9.89 11.21 -12.11
CA LYS A 68 -10.21 11.93 -13.35
C LYS A 68 -10.57 10.93 -14.46
N ASP A 69 -11.65 11.12 -15.20
CA ASP A 69 -11.93 10.39 -16.44
C ASP A 69 -12.62 11.25 -17.52
N ASN A 70 -12.46 10.88 -18.79
CA ASN A 70 -13.01 11.65 -19.92
C ASN A 70 -13.07 10.78 -21.21
N THR A 71 -13.79 11.24 -22.24
CA THR A 71 -13.75 10.69 -23.60
C THR A 71 -13.16 11.70 -24.58
N LEU A 72 -12.06 11.34 -25.25
CA LEU A 72 -11.54 12.06 -26.41
C LEU A 72 -12.34 11.64 -27.65
N ILE A 73 -13.06 12.58 -28.28
CA ILE A 73 -13.99 12.29 -29.37
C ILE A 73 -13.47 12.83 -30.70
N GLN A 74 -13.10 11.92 -31.60
CA GLN A 74 -12.71 12.26 -32.97
C GLN A 74 -13.95 12.78 -33.73
N GLN A 75 -14.05 14.09 -33.87
CA GLN A 75 -15.03 14.78 -34.70
C GLN A 75 -14.31 15.94 -35.39
N SER A 76 -14.92 16.56 -36.40
CA SER A 76 -14.48 17.88 -36.89
C SER A 76 -15.38 18.95 -36.28
N PRO A 77 -14.85 20.02 -35.65
CA PRO A 77 -13.44 20.42 -35.56
C PRO A 77 -12.61 19.75 -34.44
N GLY A 78 -13.18 18.83 -33.66
CA GLY A 78 -12.43 18.04 -32.66
C GLY A 78 -12.46 18.61 -31.25
N GLU A 79 -13.52 19.36 -30.95
CA GLU A 79 -13.75 20.12 -29.72
C GLU A 79 -14.80 19.46 -28.81
N TRP A 80 -15.04 18.16 -28.98
CA TRP A 80 -16.09 17.44 -28.26
C TRP A 80 -15.48 16.58 -27.14
N SER A 81 -16.13 16.59 -25.98
CA SER A 81 -15.70 15.97 -24.71
C SER A 81 -16.90 15.36 -23.96
N CYS A 82 -16.62 14.65 -22.86
CA CYS A 82 -17.58 14.03 -21.94
C CYS A 82 -17.09 14.07 -20.47
N GLY A 83 -16.40 15.14 -20.03
CA GLY A 83 -15.66 15.17 -18.76
C GLY A 83 -16.52 15.01 -17.49
N MET A 84 -17.83 15.20 -17.57
CA MET A 84 -18.77 15.00 -16.46
C MET A 84 -19.97 14.09 -16.87
N ALA A 85 -19.83 13.33 -17.95
CA ALA A 85 -20.82 12.33 -18.33
C ALA A 85 -20.78 11.11 -17.39
N THR A 86 -21.90 10.41 -17.20
CA THR A 86 -21.98 9.19 -16.36
C THR A 86 -21.29 7.95 -16.96
N TYR A 87 -20.58 8.13 -18.08
CA TYR A 87 -19.87 7.11 -18.82
C TYR A 87 -18.84 7.71 -19.77
N PHE A 88 -17.80 6.94 -20.08
CA PHE A 88 -16.83 7.23 -21.13
C PHE A 88 -16.83 6.12 -22.20
N PHE A 89 -16.19 6.38 -23.34
CA PHE A 89 -16.21 5.49 -24.50
C PHE A 89 -14.80 5.16 -25.01
N ALA A 90 -14.63 3.94 -25.52
CA ALA A 90 -13.43 3.52 -26.24
C ALA A 90 -13.82 2.74 -27.50
N GLY A 91 -13.15 3.00 -28.63
CA GLY A 91 -13.34 2.32 -29.92
C GLY A 91 -14.11 3.14 -30.96
N ARG A 92 -14.49 2.48 -32.06
CA ARG A 92 -15.07 3.09 -33.25
C ARG A 92 -16.58 2.96 -33.29
N VAL A 93 -17.30 4.05 -33.56
CA VAL A 93 -18.76 4.04 -33.66
C VAL A 93 -19.26 3.55 -35.03
N GLY A 94 -20.57 3.34 -35.14
CA GLY A 94 -21.23 3.04 -36.42
C GLY A 94 -21.38 4.27 -37.33
N VAL A 95 -21.93 4.03 -38.53
CA VAL A 95 -22.17 5.06 -39.55
C VAL A 95 -22.92 6.28 -39.01
N ASN A 96 -23.96 6.06 -38.19
CA ASN A 96 -24.77 7.13 -37.59
C ASN A 96 -23.98 8.03 -36.61
N GLY A 97 -22.83 7.57 -36.10
CA GLY A 97 -21.91 8.36 -35.27
C GLY A 97 -20.73 8.95 -36.05
N GLY A 98 -20.77 8.90 -37.39
CA GLY A 98 -19.71 9.37 -38.28
C GLY A 98 -18.55 8.38 -38.53
N SER A 99 -18.65 7.13 -38.05
CA SER A 99 -17.58 6.12 -38.17
C SER A 99 -16.23 6.51 -37.54
N THR A 100 -16.24 7.47 -36.60
CA THR A 100 -15.03 8.02 -35.97
C THR A 100 -14.68 7.39 -34.61
N LEU A 101 -13.49 7.69 -34.10
CA LEU A 101 -12.89 7.10 -32.90
C LEU A 101 -13.28 7.81 -31.59
N ARG A 102 -13.46 7.03 -30.53
CA ARG A 102 -13.52 7.49 -29.12
C ARG A 102 -12.38 6.81 -28.36
N ARG A 103 -11.71 7.55 -27.49
CA ARG A 103 -10.73 7.00 -26.54
C ARG A 103 -11.08 7.45 -25.14
N GLY A 104 -11.10 6.52 -24.18
CA GLY A 104 -11.24 6.87 -22.78
C GLY A 104 -9.91 7.39 -22.25
N ALA A 105 -9.95 8.33 -21.31
CA ALA A 105 -8.81 8.67 -20.47
C ALA A 105 -9.26 8.44 -19.01
N VAL A 106 -8.44 7.77 -18.20
CA VAL A 106 -8.77 7.46 -16.81
C VAL A 106 -7.52 7.52 -15.93
N ARG A 107 -7.59 8.25 -14.83
CA ARG A 107 -6.50 8.43 -13.85
C ARG A 107 -7.02 8.15 -12.44
N PHE A 108 -6.15 7.60 -11.61
CA PHE A 108 -6.43 7.26 -10.22
C PHE A 108 -5.43 7.98 -9.31
N ASP A 109 -5.90 8.45 -8.16
CA ASP A 109 -5.03 8.96 -7.11
C ASP A 109 -4.46 7.80 -6.29
N ILE A 110 -3.15 7.59 -6.38
CA ILE A 110 -2.41 6.54 -5.67
C ILE A 110 -1.55 7.09 -4.53
N SER A 111 -1.70 8.36 -4.14
CA SER A 111 -0.89 9.02 -3.08
C SER A 111 -0.96 8.36 -1.69
N ALA A 112 -1.91 7.43 -1.49
CA ALA A 112 -2.01 6.61 -0.29
C ALA A 112 -0.96 5.46 -0.23
N ILE A 113 -0.28 5.14 -1.33
CA ILE A 113 0.83 4.18 -1.33
C ILE A 113 2.09 4.88 -0.78
N PRO A 114 2.75 4.35 0.26
CA PRO A 114 3.97 4.95 0.81
C PRO A 114 5.10 5.04 -0.24
N PRO A 115 5.92 6.11 -0.23
CA PRO A 115 7.17 6.14 -0.98
C PRO A 115 8.05 4.93 -0.62
N GLY A 116 8.74 4.36 -1.62
CA GLY A 116 9.57 3.16 -1.43
C GLY A 116 8.79 1.82 -1.40
N ALA A 117 7.45 1.84 -1.41
CA ALA A 117 6.67 0.61 -1.50
C ALA A 117 6.86 -0.10 -2.85
N THR A 118 6.89 -1.43 -2.82
CA THR A 118 7.00 -2.29 -4.01
C THR A 118 5.62 -2.77 -4.43
N VAL A 119 5.16 -2.38 -5.61
CA VAL A 119 3.88 -2.82 -6.19
C VAL A 119 4.00 -4.27 -6.64
N THR A 120 3.09 -5.13 -6.15
CA THR A 120 3.11 -6.58 -6.44
C THR A 120 1.95 -7.01 -7.33
N SER A 121 0.81 -6.31 -7.30
CA SER A 121 -0.33 -6.60 -8.16
C SER A 121 -1.15 -5.34 -8.46
N VAL A 122 -1.65 -5.24 -9.69
CA VAL A 122 -2.56 -4.17 -10.12
C VAL A 122 -3.71 -4.81 -10.89
N SER A 123 -4.94 -4.45 -10.57
CA SER A 123 -6.09 -4.84 -11.40
C SER A 123 -7.09 -3.70 -11.53
N LEU A 124 -7.57 -3.47 -12.75
CA LEU A 124 -8.62 -2.50 -13.04
C LEU A 124 -9.89 -3.26 -13.41
N ARG A 125 -10.99 -2.98 -12.71
CA ARG A 125 -12.32 -3.47 -13.06
C ARG A 125 -13.18 -2.31 -13.54
N MET A 126 -13.86 -2.50 -14.66
CA MET A 126 -14.80 -1.52 -15.24
C MET A 126 -16.09 -2.25 -15.66
N TYR A 127 -17.23 -1.56 -15.55
CA TYR A 127 -18.51 -2.09 -16.03
C TYR A 127 -18.80 -1.52 -17.41
N SER A 128 -18.94 -2.39 -18.42
CA SER A 128 -19.41 -1.96 -19.73
C SER A 128 -20.93 -1.90 -19.72
N SER A 129 -21.50 -0.70 -19.83
CA SER A 129 -22.94 -0.44 -19.72
C SER A 129 -23.67 -0.29 -21.07
N ALA A 130 -22.94 -0.29 -22.18
CA ALA A 130 -23.46 -0.47 -23.53
C ALA A 130 -22.33 -0.88 -24.48
N VAL A 131 -22.67 -1.58 -25.56
CA VAL A 131 -21.72 -2.06 -26.58
C VAL A 131 -22.29 -1.80 -27.97
N GLY A 132 -21.44 -1.40 -28.93
CA GLY A 132 -21.87 -1.21 -30.33
C GLY A 132 -22.11 -2.52 -31.07
N LEU A 133 -21.32 -3.56 -30.72
CA LEU A 133 -21.45 -4.95 -31.13
C LEU A 133 -21.21 -5.87 -29.94
N VAL A 134 -21.85 -7.04 -29.91
CA VAL A 134 -21.63 -8.09 -28.91
C VAL A 134 -20.38 -8.93 -29.19
N THR A 135 -19.79 -8.81 -30.38
CA THR A 135 -18.48 -9.41 -30.69
C THR A 135 -17.43 -8.93 -29.69
N ALA A 136 -16.60 -9.87 -29.26
CA ALA A 136 -15.54 -9.61 -28.29
C ALA A 136 -14.43 -8.78 -28.94
N GLN A 137 -14.30 -7.52 -28.54
CA GLN A 137 -13.30 -6.60 -29.04
C GLN A 137 -12.18 -6.42 -28.02
N PRO A 138 -10.89 -6.36 -28.43
CA PRO A 138 -9.80 -6.08 -27.51
C PRO A 138 -9.90 -4.63 -27.01
N VAL A 139 -9.90 -4.47 -25.70
CA VAL A 139 -9.82 -3.17 -25.02
C VAL A 139 -8.52 -3.12 -24.22
N GLU A 140 -7.66 -2.19 -24.60
CA GLU A 140 -6.30 -1.99 -24.13
C GLU A 140 -6.23 -0.81 -23.15
N LEU A 141 -5.43 -0.98 -22.12
CA LEU A 141 -4.92 0.10 -21.28
C LEU A 141 -3.53 0.46 -21.77
N ARG A 142 -3.28 1.73 -22.08
CA ARG A 142 -1.98 2.25 -22.51
C ARG A 142 -1.61 3.45 -21.67
N ARG A 143 -0.46 3.42 -20.97
CA ARG A 143 -0.06 4.49 -20.04
C ARG A 143 -0.01 5.85 -20.75
N GLY A 144 -0.67 6.86 -20.17
CA GLY A 144 -0.59 8.24 -20.62
C GLY A 144 0.82 8.80 -20.45
N LEU A 145 1.29 9.57 -21.42
CA LEU A 145 2.62 10.21 -21.42
C LEU A 145 2.56 11.70 -21.12
N LEU A 146 1.38 12.31 -21.16
CA LEU A 146 1.10 13.69 -20.78
C LEU A 146 -0.24 13.73 -20.04
N ASP A 147 -0.39 14.65 -19.08
CA ASP A 147 -1.66 14.84 -18.39
C ASP A 147 -2.77 15.33 -19.34
N PHE A 148 -4.01 14.99 -19.00
CA PHE A 148 -5.23 15.37 -19.71
C PHE A 148 -6.17 16.17 -18.81
N GLY A 149 -7.08 16.92 -19.40
CA GLY A 149 -8.10 17.68 -18.72
C GLY A 149 -9.47 17.01 -18.68
N GLU A 150 -10.28 17.47 -17.74
CA GLU A 150 -11.63 17.00 -17.46
C GLU A 150 -12.43 18.25 -17.05
N GLY A 151 -13.44 18.59 -17.84
CA GLY A 151 -14.30 19.74 -17.63
C GLY A 151 -15.75 19.35 -17.41
N PRO A 152 -16.64 20.34 -17.26
CA PRO A 152 -18.06 20.11 -16.95
C PRO A 152 -18.90 19.61 -18.13
N SER A 153 -18.31 19.24 -19.28
CA SER A 153 -19.07 18.77 -20.44
C SER A 153 -19.83 17.46 -20.15
N VAL A 154 -21.16 17.50 -20.33
CA VAL A 154 -22.05 16.34 -20.14
C VAL A 154 -22.71 15.97 -21.45
N ALA A 155 -22.52 14.73 -21.89
CA ALA A 155 -23.21 14.17 -23.06
C ALA A 155 -24.21 13.09 -22.65
N PHE A 156 -25.42 13.17 -23.20
CA PHE A 156 -26.43 12.11 -23.10
C PHE A 156 -26.32 11.14 -24.31
N GLY A 157 -25.18 10.46 -24.41
CA GLY A 157 -24.90 9.43 -25.42
C GLY A 157 -23.45 9.42 -25.90
N GLY A 158 -23.16 8.61 -26.93
CA GLY A 158 -21.81 8.49 -27.54
C GLY A 158 -21.44 9.59 -28.54
N GLY A 159 -22.28 10.62 -28.67
CA GLY A 159 -22.02 11.78 -29.52
C GLY A 159 -20.93 12.67 -28.94
N GLY A 160 -21.01 12.97 -27.64
CA GLY A 160 -20.24 14.02 -26.97
C GLY A 160 -21.05 15.29 -26.73
N ALA A 161 -20.43 16.25 -26.05
CA ALA A 161 -20.89 17.62 -25.90
C ALA A 161 -19.76 18.59 -26.25
N ASN A 162 -20.08 19.88 -26.42
CA ASN A 162 -19.07 20.92 -26.55
C ASN A 162 -18.13 20.89 -25.33
N ALA A 163 -16.83 20.93 -25.56
CA ALA A 163 -15.84 20.98 -24.49
C ALA A 163 -15.90 22.33 -23.74
N GLU A 164 -15.71 22.26 -22.42
CA GLU A 164 -15.60 23.41 -21.54
C GLU A 164 -14.28 23.32 -20.75
N PRO A 165 -13.52 24.42 -20.55
CA PRO A 165 -12.26 24.34 -19.83
C PRO A 165 -12.41 23.68 -18.44
N PRO A 166 -11.53 22.74 -18.06
CA PRO A 166 -10.27 22.38 -18.72
C PRO A 166 -10.35 21.11 -19.61
N ASP A 167 -11.51 20.70 -20.14
CA ASP A 167 -11.73 19.45 -20.89
C ASP A 167 -10.60 19.00 -21.84
N SER A 168 -10.36 17.69 -21.89
CA SER A 168 -9.60 17.06 -22.98
C SER A 168 -10.52 16.69 -24.13
N THR A 169 -10.09 16.94 -25.35
CA THR A 169 -10.77 16.56 -26.58
C THR A 169 -9.83 15.73 -27.47
N TRP A 170 -10.24 15.43 -28.69
CA TRP A 170 -9.34 14.80 -29.66
C TRP A 170 -8.12 15.67 -30.00
N ASN A 171 -8.28 16.99 -30.08
CA ASN A 171 -7.19 17.90 -30.46
C ASN A 171 -6.50 18.55 -29.25
N TYR A 172 -7.21 18.75 -28.14
CA TYR A 172 -6.70 19.45 -26.95
C TYR A 172 -6.52 18.52 -25.78
N LYS A 173 -5.38 18.60 -25.08
CA LYS A 173 -5.24 18.00 -23.75
C LYS A 173 -5.86 18.86 -22.65
N PHE A 174 -5.88 20.18 -22.86
CA PHE A 174 -6.63 21.15 -22.06
C PHE A 174 -7.26 22.17 -23.01
N TYR A 175 -8.57 22.05 -23.24
CA TYR A 175 -9.33 22.91 -24.15
C TYR A 175 -9.51 24.33 -23.56
N PRO A 176 -9.47 25.41 -24.37
CA PRO A 176 -9.12 25.48 -25.80
C PRO A 176 -7.64 25.83 -26.06
N THR A 177 -6.77 25.76 -25.06
CA THR A 177 -5.45 26.41 -25.12
C THR A 177 -4.29 25.47 -25.45
N THR A 178 -4.37 24.21 -25.00
CA THR A 178 -3.21 23.31 -25.01
C THR A 178 -3.49 22.06 -25.83
N LEU A 179 -2.87 21.99 -27.01
CA LEU A 179 -3.00 20.88 -27.95
C LEU A 179 -2.30 19.59 -27.47
N TRP A 180 -2.77 18.46 -27.96
CA TRP A 180 -1.98 17.23 -28.00
C TRP A 180 -0.85 17.35 -29.06
N PRO A 181 0.32 16.73 -28.86
CA PRO A 181 1.35 16.64 -29.90
C PRO A 181 0.89 15.89 -31.15
N THR A 182 -0.04 14.94 -30.96
CA THR A 182 -0.73 14.19 -32.03
C THR A 182 -2.20 14.06 -31.64
N PRO A 183 -3.17 14.31 -32.54
CA PRO A 183 -4.58 14.17 -32.24
C PRO A 183 -4.96 12.76 -31.72
N GLY A 184 -5.80 12.73 -30.70
CA GLY A 184 -6.29 11.53 -30.02
C GLY A 184 -5.52 11.12 -28.77
N GLY A 185 -4.65 11.98 -28.21
CA GLY A 185 -3.95 11.73 -26.95
C GLY A 185 -2.46 11.38 -27.10
N SER A 186 -1.76 11.34 -25.97
CA SER A 186 -0.35 10.93 -25.89
C SER A 186 -0.19 9.79 -24.90
N PHE A 187 0.22 8.61 -25.40
CA PHE A 187 0.25 7.35 -24.64
C PHE A 187 1.34 6.41 -25.18
N SER A 188 1.71 5.41 -24.37
CA SER A 188 2.72 4.42 -24.71
C SER A 188 2.28 3.47 -25.84
N SER A 189 3.24 3.09 -26.69
CA SER A 189 3.07 1.99 -27.66
C SER A 189 3.03 0.61 -26.97
N THR A 190 3.61 0.49 -25.77
CA THR A 190 3.45 -0.69 -24.91
C THR A 190 2.04 -0.76 -24.36
N ILE A 191 1.38 -1.90 -24.50
CA ILE A 191 0.09 -2.17 -23.88
C ILE A 191 0.33 -2.59 -22.43
N SER A 192 -0.30 -1.87 -21.50
CA SER A 192 -0.24 -2.17 -20.07
C SER A 192 -1.03 -3.44 -19.77
N ALA A 193 -2.27 -3.54 -20.25
CA ALA A 193 -3.05 -4.78 -20.24
C ALA A 193 -4.16 -4.74 -21.30
N THR A 194 -4.63 -5.92 -21.73
CA THR A 194 -5.74 -6.08 -22.69
C THR A 194 -6.84 -6.93 -22.08
N LYS A 195 -8.10 -6.61 -22.37
CA LYS A 195 -9.26 -7.44 -22.06
C LYS A 195 -10.22 -7.47 -23.23
N ASN A 196 -10.65 -8.66 -23.63
CA ASN A 196 -11.71 -8.80 -24.63
C ASN A 196 -13.07 -8.48 -24.00
N VAL A 197 -13.76 -7.47 -24.53
CA VAL A 197 -15.06 -6.97 -24.06
C VAL A 197 -16.12 -7.29 -25.11
N ALA A 198 -17.14 -8.06 -24.72
CA ALA A 198 -18.16 -8.59 -25.61
C ALA A 198 -19.51 -7.91 -25.36
N ASN A 199 -20.25 -8.41 -24.37
CA ASN A 199 -21.57 -7.93 -23.92
C ASN A 199 -21.46 -6.86 -22.83
N VAL A 200 -22.61 -6.29 -22.44
CA VAL A 200 -22.77 -5.52 -21.20
C VAL A 200 -22.39 -6.40 -19.99
N GLY A 201 -21.64 -5.85 -19.03
CA GLY A 201 -21.18 -6.58 -17.85
C GLY A 201 -19.87 -6.07 -17.26
N TYR A 202 -19.39 -6.72 -16.19
CA TYR A 202 -18.10 -6.41 -15.57
C TYR A 202 -16.94 -7.05 -16.31
N TYR A 203 -15.87 -6.28 -16.50
CA TYR A 203 -14.61 -6.73 -17.07
C TYR A 203 -13.46 -6.31 -16.17
N THR A 204 -12.53 -7.25 -15.93
CA THR A 204 -11.30 -7.00 -15.19
C THR A 204 -10.09 -7.20 -16.10
N TRP A 205 -9.24 -6.19 -16.14
CA TRP A 205 -7.86 -6.23 -16.60
C TRP A 205 -7.03 -6.75 -15.43
N SER A 206 -6.64 -8.02 -15.51
CA SER A 206 -5.83 -8.69 -14.49
C SER A 206 -4.39 -8.16 -14.49
N THR A 207 -3.65 -8.45 -13.42
CA THR A 207 -2.26 -7.99 -13.27
C THR A 207 -1.36 -8.47 -14.40
N THR A 208 -0.47 -7.57 -14.82
CA THR A 208 0.57 -7.80 -15.82
C THR A 208 1.85 -7.11 -15.34
N ALA A 209 3.00 -7.53 -15.84
CA ALA A 209 4.26 -6.84 -15.55
C ALA A 209 4.23 -5.36 -15.98
N ALA A 210 3.53 -5.03 -17.07
CA ALA A 210 3.43 -3.67 -17.56
C ALA A 210 2.49 -2.77 -16.72
N LEU A 211 1.35 -3.28 -16.24
CA LEU A 211 0.51 -2.55 -15.28
C LEU A 211 1.24 -2.30 -13.95
N VAL A 212 1.96 -3.30 -13.45
CA VAL A 212 2.78 -3.17 -12.23
C VAL A 212 3.88 -2.13 -12.45
N ALA A 213 4.59 -2.17 -13.59
CA ALA A 213 5.63 -1.21 -13.92
C ALA A 213 5.09 0.24 -14.08
N ASP A 214 3.90 0.42 -14.67
CA ASP A 214 3.25 1.72 -14.77
C ASP A 214 2.97 2.32 -13.39
N VAL A 215 2.34 1.54 -12.49
CA VAL A 215 2.02 2.01 -11.13
C VAL A 215 3.29 2.19 -10.28
N GLN A 216 4.28 1.31 -10.39
CA GLN A 216 5.56 1.48 -9.69
C GLN A 216 6.29 2.75 -10.15
N ALA A 217 6.28 3.05 -11.45
CA ALA A 217 6.85 4.31 -11.97
C ALA A 217 6.14 5.54 -11.38
N TRP A 218 4.83 5.46 -11.15
CA TRP A 218 4.06 6.52 -10.50
C TRP A 218 4.26 6.60 -8.98
N VAL A 219 4.52 5.49 -8.28
CA VAL A 219 4.94 5.52 -6.85
C VAL A 219 6.30 6.21 -6.74
N ASN A 220 7.23 5.88 -7.64
CA ASN A 220 8.58 6.43 -7.65
C ASN A 220 8.64 7.90 -8.14
N ALA A 221 7.72 8.30 -9.03
CA ALA A 221 7.63 9.65 -9.57
C ALA A 221 6.15 10.11 -9.73
N PRO A 222 5.47 10.52 -8.63
CA PRO A 222 4.03 10.82 -8.63
C PRO A 222 3.57 11.90 -9.62
N SER A 223 4.45 12.85 -9.97
CA SER A 223 4.19 13.89 -10.98
C SER A 223 4.00 13.34 -12.40
N THR A 224 4.38 12.08 -12.65
CA THR A 224 4.21 11.39 -13.95
C THR A 224 2.95 10.53 -14.04
N ASN A 225 2.14 10.49 -12.97
CA ASN A 225 0.85 9.80 -12.99
C ASN A 225 -0.16 10.57 -13.86
N PHE A 226 -0.25 10.17 -15.12
CA PHE A 226 -1.23 10.67 -16.09
C PHE A 226 -2.36 9.66 -16.35
N GLY A 227 -2.38 8.53 -15.62
CA GLY A 227 -3.35 7.45 -15.83
C GLY A 227 -3.11 6.65 -17.13
N TRP A 228 -4.18 6.05 -17.64
CA TRP A 228 -4.20 5.28 -18.88
C TRP A 228 -5.17 5.89 -19.89
N ILE A 229 -4.79 5.81 -21.17
CA ILE A 229 -5.73 5.92 -22.28
C ILE A 229 -6.31 4.53 -22.54
N VAL A 230 -7.63 4.45 -22.60
CA VAL A 230 -8.41 3.23 -22.86
C VAL A 230 -8.76 3.20 -24.34
N ILE A 231 -8.23 2.23 -25.07
CA ILE A 231 -8.41 2.07 -26.51
C ILE A 231 -9.09 0.73 -26.78
N CYS A 232 -10.24 0.73 -27.44
CA CYS A 232 -10.82 -0.47 -28.05
C CYS A 232 -10.48 -0.45 -29.53
N ASP A 233 -10.57 -1.60 -30.23
CA ASP A 233 -10.22 -1.70 -31.66
C ASP A 233 -10.70 -0.50 -32.50
N GLU A 234 -9.75 0.18 -33.12
CA GLU A 234 -9.93 1.37 -33.95
C GLU A 234 -9.82 1.05 -35.45
N GLY A 235 -9.41 -0.18 -35.79
CA GLY A 235 -9.23 -0.64 -37.16
C GLY A 235 -10.54 -1.08 -37.82
N GLY A 236 -10.53 -1.11 -39.15
CA GLY A 236 -11.44 -1.90 -40.00
C GLY A 236 -12.94 -1.80 -39.71
N GLU A 237 -13.40 -2.58 -38.74
CA GLU A 237 -14.79 -2.73 -38.32
C GLU A 237 -15.40 -1.43 -37.79
N LEU A 238 -16.72 -1.31 -37.90
CA LEU A 238 -17.50 -0.25 -37.28
C LEU A 238 -18.20 -0.80 -36.04
N GLN A 239 -18.66 0.08 -35.15
CA GLN A 239 -19.38 -0.29 -33.92
C GLN A 239 -18.57 -1.14 -32.93
N THR A 240 -17.24 -1.17 -33.02
CA THR A 240 -16.38 -1.77 -32.00
C THR A 240 -16.53 -1.09 -30.63
N VAL A 241 -17.00 0.17 -30.62
CA VAL A 241 -17.16 1.02 -29.44
C VAL A 241 -17.80 0.30 -28.25
N LYS A 242 -17.15 0.44 -27.09
CA LYS A 242 -17.66 0.03 -25.78
C LYS A 242 -17.85 1.28 -24.92
N ARG A 243 -18.98 1.33 -24.22
CA ARG A 243 -19.28 2.33 -23.18
C ARG A 243 -18.95 1.72 -21.83
N PHE A 244 -18.22 2.45 -21.00
CA PHE A 244 -17.95 2.10 -19.61
C PHE A 244 -18.54 3.17 -18.70
N ASP A 245 -19.09 2.78 -17.56
CA ASP A 245 -19.55 3.76 -16.56
C ASP A 245 -18.34 4.52 -15.99
N SER A 246 -18.51 5.83 -15.77
CA SER A 246 -17.48 6.73 -15.22
C SER A 246 -17.58 6.80 -13.70
N ARG A 247 -16.72 7.61 -13.06
CA ARG A 247 -16.86 7.96 -11.64
C ARG A 247 -18.16 8.75 -11.33
N GLU A 248 -18.75 9.46 -12.30
CA GLU A 248 -20.01 10.20 -12.18
C GLU A 248 -21.25 9.29 -12.18
N SER A 249 -21.12 8.01 -12.58
CA SER A 249 -22.26 7.07 -12.57
C SER A 249 -23.01 7.10 -11.23
N SER A 250 -24.33 7.24 -11.27
CA SER A 250 -25.18 7.24 -10.07
C SER A 250 -25.21 5.87 -9.38
N VAL A 251 -24.80 4.81 -10.07
CA VAL A 251 -24.69 3.46 -9.52
C VAL A 251 -23.25 3.23 -9.04
N ALA A 252 -22.99 3.46 -7.76
CA ALA A 252 -21.64 3.33 -7.19
C ALA A 252 -20.97 1.97 -7.43
N ALA A 253 -21.76 0.90 -7.56
CA ALA A 253 -21.25 -0.45 -7.81
C ALA A 253 -20.66 -0.66 -9.23
N THR A 254 -21.05 0.14 -10.23
CA THR A 254 -20.57 0.01 -11.62
C THR A 254 -19.40 0.95 -11.96
N ARG A 255 -19.10 1.92 -11.09
CA ARG A 255 -17.96 2.83 -11.23
C ARG A 255 -16.65 2.05 -11.38
N PRO A 256 -15.65 2.56 -12.13
CA PRO A 256 -14.37 1.88 -12.26
C PRO A 256 -13.67 1.75 -10.90
N THR A 257 -13.00 0.61 -10.68
CA THR A 257 -12.24 0.35 -9.45
C THR A 257 -10.87 -0.19 -9.79
N LEU A 258 -9.82 0.56 -9.46
CA LEU A 258 -8.43 0.12 -9.48
C LEU A 258 -8.08 -0.45 -8.10
N THR A 259 -7.64 -1.70 -8.05
CA THR A 259 -7.11 -2.34 -6.84
C THR A 259 -5.62 -2.58 -7.02
N ILE A 260 -4.82 -2.10 -6.08
CA ILE A 260 -3.36 -2.23 -6.06
C ILE A 260 -2.97 -2.97 -4.79
N VAL A 261 -2.13 -3.99 -4.92
CA VAL A 261 -1.45 -4.66 -3.82
C VAL A 261 0.02 -4.26 -3.88
N TYR A 262 0.58 -3.90 -2.74
CA TYR A 262 1.98 -3.53 -2.58
C TYR A 262 2.54 -4.12 -1.29
N THR A 263 3.85 -4.22 -1.22
CA THR A 263 4.59 -4.42 0.03
C THR A 263 5.11 -3.04 0.45
N PRO A 264 4.81 -2.54 1.66
CA PRO A 264 5.41 -1.31 2.19
C PRO A 264 6.95 -1.38 2.13
N PRO A 265 7.67 -0.25 2.13
CA PRO A 265 9.10 -0.29 2.42
C PRO A 265 9.33 -0.97 3.78
N PRO A 266 10.50 -1.60 4.01
CA PRO A 266 10.92 -1.97 5.36
C PRO A 266 10.81 -0.77 6.31
N PRO A 267 10.57 -0.99 7.62
CA PRO A 267 10.69 0.07 8.61
C PRO A 267 12.07 0.72 8.49
N ALA A 268 12.14 2.05 8.59
CA ALA A 268 13.43 2.74 8.61
C ALA A 268 14.27 2.23 9.79
N ASN A 269 15.54 1.91 9.52
CA ASN A 269 16.48 1.51 10.56
C ASN A 269 16.68 2.71 11.52
N PRO A 270 16.31 2.62 12.81
CA PRO A 270 16.36 3.77 13.71
C PRO A 270 17.80 4.25 14.01
N ALA A 271 18.82 3.48 13.60
CA ALA A 271 20.21 3.89 13.65
C ALA A 271 20.72 4.61 12.39
N ASP A 272 19.96 4.64 11.29
CA ASP A 272 20.22 5.49 10.13
C ASP A 272 19.68 6.89 10.44
N LEU A 273 20.50 7.69 11.13
CA LEU A 273 20.10 8.99 11.67
C LEU A 273 20.00 10.06 10.58
N ASN A 274 20.64 9.83 9.43
CA ASN A 274 20.67 10.76 8.31
C ASN A 274 19.68 10.39 7.18
N HIS A 275 19.13 9.17 7.22
CA HIS A 275 18.17 8.58 6.29
C HIS A 275 18.74 8.38 4.87
N ASP A 276 20.04 8.03 4.74
CA ASP A 276 20.67 7.69 3.45
C ASP A 276 20.54 6.21 3.05
N GLY A 277 20.02 5.36 3.95
CA GLY A 277 19.86 3.93 3.76
C GLY A 277 21.08 3.09 4.17
N ALA A 278 22.06 3.65 4.89
CA ALA A 278 23.22 2.88 5.37
C ALA A 278 23.78 3.42 6.70
N VAL A 279 23.64 2.67 7.79
CA VAL A 279 24.22 3.07 9.09
C VAL A 279 25.76 3.10 9.01
N ASN A 280 26.34 4.30 9.06
CA ASN A 280 27.75 4.54 8.80
C ASN A 280 28.40 5.61 9.70
N GLY A 281 29.61 6.05 9.33
CA GLY A 281 30.37 7.07 10.08
C GLY A 281 29.66 8.44 10.16
N THR A 282 28.77 8.74 9.21
CA THR A 282 27.93 9.94 9.21
C THR A 282 26.94 9.91 10.38
N ASP A 283 26.22 8.81 10.54
CA ASP A 283 25.25 8.61 11.63
C ASP A 283 25.94 8.58 12.99
N LEU A 284 27.09 7.90 13.08
CA LEU A 284 27.93 7.92 14.27
C LEU A 284 28.33 9.34 14.66
N SER A 285 28.68 10.18 13.67
CA SER A 285 29.01 11.59 13.94
C SER A 285 27.79 12.37 14.43
N MET A 286 26.60 12.10 13.91
CA MET A 286 25.35 12.73 14.35
C MET A 286 24.99 12.32 15.78
N LEU A 287 25.14 11.03 16.13
CA LEU A 287 24.92 10.50 17.47
C LEU A 287 25.89 11.15 18.47
N ILE A 288 27.19 11.14 18.18
CA ILE A 288 28.22 11.73 19.06
C ILE A 288 28.01 13.24 19.23
N ASN A 289 27.60 13.96 18.18
CA ASN A 289 27.28 15.39 18.28
C ASN A 289 26.02 15.67 19.11
N ALA A 290 25.12 14.70 19.26
CA ALA A 290 23.89 14.78 20.04
C ALA A 290 24.04 14.27 21.49
N TRP A 291 25.24 13.86 21.92
CA TRP A 291 25.47 13.21 23.22
C TRP A 291 24.90 13.99 24.42
N GLY A 292 24.18 13.30 25.30
CA GLY A 292 23.52 13.89 26.47
C GLY A 292 22.31 14.78 26.18
N THR A 293 21.84 14.84 24.93
CA THR A 293 20.60 15.54 24.55
C THR A 293 19.43 14.56 24.37
N THR A 294 18.20 15.05 24.22
CA THR A 294 17.04 14.23 23.82
C THR A 294 16.83 14.27 22.28
N GLY A 295 17.90 14.46 21.52
CA GLY A 295 17.85 14.72 20.07
C GLY A 295 17.84 13.46 19.21
N VAL A 296 18.15 13.64 17.91
CA VAL A 296 18.08 12.57 16.88
C VAL A 296 18.92 11.32 17.17
N GLY A 297 19.93 11.42 18.03
CA GLY A 297 20.75 10.26 18.44
C GLY A 297 20.12 9.37 19.51
N ASN A 298 18.91 9.66 20.00
CA ASN A 298 18.19 8.82 20.95
C ASN A 298 17.41 7.75 20.16
N ILE A 299 18.06 6.60 19.98
CA ILE A 299 17.65 5.48 19.14
C ILE A 299 16.77 4.50 19.93
N ASP A 300 17.03 4.31 21.24
CA ASP A 300 16.21 3.43 22.08
C ASP A 300 14.90 4.07 22.58
N GLY A 301 14.79 5.40 22.45
CA GLY A 301 13.64 6.20 22.86
C GLY A 301 13.63 6.59 24.34
N ILE A 302 14.71 6.35 25.09
CA ILE A 302 14.77 6.46 26.56
C ILE A 302 15.71 7.58 26.98
N GLY A 303 15.15 8.70 27.45
CA GLY A 303 15.95 9.76 28.09
C GLY A 303 16.85 10.53 27.11
N THR A 304 18.15 10.33 27.20
CA THR A 304 19.17 11.14 26.50
C THR A 304 20.19 10.27 25.78
N VAL A 305 20.69 10.74 24.63
CA VAL A 305 21.71 10.08 23.81
C VAL A 305 22.92 9.64 24.66
N ASP A 306 23.14 8.34 24.78
CA ASP A 306 24.25 7.78 25.54
C ASP A 306 24.90 6.52 24.90
N ALA A 307 25.60 5.73 25.71
CA ALA A 307 26.30 4.53 25.27
C ALA A 307 25.36 3.39 24.84
N ALA A 308 24.09 3.38 25.28
CA ALA A 308 23.07 2.47 24.80
C ALA A 308 22.77 2.72 23.32
N ASP A 309 22.49 3.98 22.95
CA ASP A 309 22.26 4.38 21.55
C ASP A 309 23.46 4.07 20.67
N LEU A 310 24.67 4.41 21.14
CA LEU A 310 25.91 4.10 20.44
C LEU A 310 26.05 2.59 20.18
N SER A 311 25.68 1.75 21.15
CA SER A 311 25.68 0.30 20.98
C SER A 311 24.68 -0.15 19.92
N ILE A 312 23.47 0.43 19.88
CA ILE A 312 22.48 0.11 18.84
C ILE A 312 22.99 0.52 17.46
N LEU A 313 23.54 1.72 17.32
CA LEU A 313 24.11 2.20 16.05
C LEU A 313 25.25 1.31 15.56
N LEU A 314 26.18 0.92 16.44
CA LEU A 314 27.28 0.03 16.07
C LEU A 314 26.83 -1.41 15.77
N ASN A 315 25.76 -1.90 16.40
CA ASN A 315 25.17 -3.21 16.05
C ASN A 315 24.48 -3.17 14.68
N ALA A 316 23.92 -2.01 14.29
CA ALA A 316 23.27 -1.78 13.01
C ALA A 316 24.24 -1.42 11.86
N TRP A 317 25.56 -1.36 12.12
CA TRP A 317 26.56 -0.89 11.16
C TRP A 317 26.55 -1.63 9.82
N ASN A 318 26.55 -0.88 8.71
CA ASN A 318 26.37 -1.39 7.34
C ASN A 318 25.07 -2.20 7.08
N GLN A 319 24.07 -2.11 7.96
CA GLN A 319 22.72 -2.62 7.67
C GLN A 319 21.90 -1.54 6.95
N ALA A 320 21.05 -1.99 6.03
CA ALA A 320 20.12 -1.19 5.23
C ALA A 320 18.67 -1.63 5.52
#